data_AF-H5X8S1-F1
#
_entry.id   AF-H5X8S1-F1
#
_cell.length_a   1.000
_cell.length_b   1.000
_cell.length_c   1.000
_cell.angle_alpha   90.00
_cell.angle_beta   90.00
_cell.angle_gamma   90.00
#
_symmetry.space_group_name_H-M   'P 1'
#
loop_
_entity.id
_entity.type
_entity.pdbx_description
1 polymer ?
#
loop_
_entity_poly.entity_id
_entity_poly.type
_entity_poly.pdbx_seq_one_letter_code
_entity_poly.pdbx_strand_id
1 'polypeptide(L)'
;MPDVDYYELLGVRPDATAAEIKSAYRALARSMHPDTGGTAGTFRLLREAYETLGDPQRRAEYDNALYDGAQYDSEYETEYETEYETEYDTGYDADEPGGEPDEDGPAEPGFRTTGSTGAGGAAAATRTRRSRYRARPGQFGEDPAFVPDTPRLPVATIPWWHRVDDTARVHYAQPGTAGHAPTVAALLGVVLAALPLLLPLDLSPVPLVGCLLLLAAALTAASLLGRRALAAHRQLRAFRDEFGGTAVFGRPGTETDQVAERLTADLLASYLTRLPGVRVFHGLAWPDSVFADVDHAVLCGRRLVLVESKLWLPGHYSTDSSGTLLRNGHRFRGGGTRLAESVERFRRLLPQVEVRGALVLYPSRAGELTTEPDTGAEIPAMTPQRFVRELGAWLAVEPATVDRGVFRTVLGQVVG
;
A
#
# COMPACT_ATOMS: atom_id res chain seq x y z
N MET A 1 13.35 2.66 -20.01
CA MET A 1 13.46 1.21 -19.71
C MET A 1 12.06 0.62 -19.72
N PRO A 2 11.86 -0.66 -20.09
CA PRO A 2 10.56 -1.28 -19.92
C PRO A 2 10.19 -1.21 -18.42
N ASP A 3 8.98 -0.74 -18.13
CA ASP A 3 8.42 -0.52 -16.79
C ASP A 3 8.18 -1.84 -16.01
N VAL A 4 8.60 -2.98 -16.58
CA VAL A 4 8.33 -4.35 -16.14
C VAL A 4 9.61 -5.18 -16.30
N ASP A 5 10.03 -5.84 -15.23
CA ASP A 5 11.15 -6.80 -15.27
C ASP A 5 10.72 -8.08 -16.00
N TYR A 6 11.44 -8.43 -17.06
CA TYR A 6 11.16 -9.60 -17.87
C TYR A 6 11.48 -10.92 -17.16
N TYR A 7 12.41 -10.91 -16.20
CA TYR A 7 12.72 -12.07 -15.36
C TYR A 7 11.57 -12.33 -14.38
N GLU A 8 11.06 -11.28 -13.75
CA GLU A 8 9.87 -11.36 -12.89
C GLU A 8 8.62 -11.77 -13.68
N LEU A 9 8.42 -11.22 -14.88
CA LEU A 9 7.28 -11.58 -15.74
C LEU A 9 7.27 -13.06 -16.15
N LEU A 10 8.45 -13.66 -16.36
CA LEU A 10 8.59 -15.09 -16.65
C LEU A 10 8.66 -15.95 -15.36
N GLY A 11 8.75 -15.34 -14.18
CA GLY A 11 8.90 -16.04 -12.91
C GLY A 11 10.22 -16.82 -12.81
N VAL A 12 11.30 -16.31 -13.43
CA VAL A 12 12.62 -16.96 -13.47
C VAL A 12 13.68 -16.02 -12.92
N ARG A 13 14.77 -16.57 -12.38
CA ARG A 13 15.86 -15.76 -11.84
C ARG A 13 16.74 -15.17 -12.96
N PRO A 14 17.49 -14.08 -12.71
CA PRO A 14 18.44 -13.52 -13.67
C PRO A 14 19.56 -14.48 -14.10
N ASP A 15 19.84 -15.53 -13.33
CA ASP A 15 20.79 -16.60 -13.66
C ASP A 15 20.14 -17.81 -14.38
N ALA A 16 18.85 -17.73 -14.70
CA ALA A 16 18.11 -18.82 -15.33
C ALA A 16 18.68 -19.17 -16.71
N THR A 17 18.75 -20.47 -16.97
CA THR A 17 19.20 -21.03 -18.24
C THR A 17 18.16 -20.82 -19.34
N ALA A 18 18.59 -20.84 -20.61
CA ALA A 18 17.66 -20.74 -21.74
C ALA A 18 16.59 -21.85 -21.75
N ALA A 19 16.90 -23.01 -21.19
CA ALA A 19 15.95 -24.12 -21.04
C ALA A 19 14.85 -23.80 -20.00
N GLU A 20 15.22 -23.17 -18.89
CA GLU A 20 14.28 -22.74 -17.85
C GLU A 20 13.38 -21.60 -18.33
N ILE A 21 13.96 -20.59 -19.00
CA ILE A 21 13.24 -19.48 -19.64
C ILE A 21 12.19 -20.01 -20.64
N LYS A 22 12.60 -20.97 -21.48
CA LYS A 22 11.69 -21.60 -22.45
C LYS A 22 10.61 -22.46 -21.81
N SER A 23 10.92 -23.14 -20.71
CA SER A 23 9.96 -23.93 -19.96
C SER A 23 8.90 -23.04 -19.29
N ALA A 24 9.34 -21.96 -18.64
CA ALA A 24 8.49 -20.97 -17.99
C ALA A 24 7.56 -20.27 -18.98
N TYR A 25 8.09 -19.83 -20.12
CA TYR A 25 7.28 -19.26 -21.22
C TYR A 25 6.20 -20.22 -21.69
N ARG A 26 6.53 -21.51 -21.90
CA ARG A 26 5.55 -22.52 -22.33
C ARG A 26 4.48 -22.81 -21.28
N ALA A 27 4.82 -22.72 -20.00
CA ALA A 27 3.85 -22.86 -18.91
C ALA A 27 2.88 -21.68 -18.89
N LEU A 28 3.39 -20.45 -18.93
CA LEU A 28 2.61 -19.22 -18.90
C LEU A 28 1.79 -19.00 -20.18
N ALA A 29 2.32 -19.35 -21.35
CA ALA A 29 1.61 -19.21 -22.62
C ALA A 29 0.37 -20.12 -22.72
N ARG A 30 0.33 -21.24 -21.95
CA ARG A 30 -0.83 -22.12 -21.87
C ARG A 30 -1.91 -21.62 -20.91
N SER A 31 -1.54 -20.90 -19.86
CA SER A 31 -2.50 -20.30 -18.93
C SER A 31 -3.02 -18.94 -19.44
N MET A 32 -2.20 -18.20 -20.18
CA MET A 32 -2.49 -16.85 -20.67
C MET A 32 -3.01 -16.78 -22.11
N HIS A 33 -3.36 -17.91 -22.72
CA HIS A 33 -3.95 -17.89 -24.07
C HIS A 33 -5.34 -17.22 -24.05
N PRO A 34 -5.71 -16.41 -25.06
CA PRO A 34 -7.02 -15.74 -25.11
C PRO A 34 -8.21 -16.71 -25.09
N ASP A 35 -8.02 -17.96 -25.52
CA ASP A 35 -9.05 -19.00 -25.45
C ASP A 35 -9.30 -19.55 -24.02
N THR A 36 -8.39 -19.29 -23.07
CA THR A 36 -8.51 -19.69 -21.65
C THR A 36 -8.72 -18.49 -20.72
N GLY A 37 -9.04 -17.30 -21.27
CA GLY A 37 -9.35 -16.10 -20.48
C GLY A 37 -8.23 -15.05 -20.39
N GLY A 38 -7.12 -15.21 -21.14
CA GLY A 38 -6.06 -14.21 -21.24
C GLY A 38 -6.41 -13.01 -22.14
N THR A 39 -5.77 -11.86 -21.94
CA THR A 39 -5.95 -10.67 -22.79
C THR A 39 -4.84 -10.60 -23.86
N ALA A 40 -5.15 -10.06 -25.05
CA ALA A 40 -4.18 -9.95 -26.14
C ALA A 40 -2.93 -9.11 -25.78
N GLY A 41 -3.04 -8.20 -24.79
CA GLY A 41 -1.94 -7.38 -24.28
C GLY A 41 -0.97 -8.15 -23.40
N THR A 42 -1.47 -8.98 -22.47
CA THR A 42 -0.64 -9.81 -21.57
C THR A 42 0.15 -10.86 -22.35
N PHE A 43 -0.47 -11.48 -23.36
CA PHE A 43 0.22 -12.42 -24.24
C PHE A 43 1.34 -11.75 -25.08
N ARG A 44 1.17 -10.48 -25.45
CA ARG A 44 2.18 -9.72 -26.20
C ARG A 44 3.41 -9.44 -25.33
N LEU A 45 3.22 -9.01 -24.09
CA LEU A 45 4.31 -8.76 -23.13
C LEU A 45 5.05 -10.05 -22.74
N LEU A 46 4.30 -11.14 -22.50
CA LEU A 46 4.89 -12.46 -22.22
C LEU A 46 5.78 -12.93 -23.39
N ARG A 47 5.32 -12.68 -24.62
CA ARG A 47 6.08 -12.99 -25.84
C ARG A 47 7.32 -12.11 -25.97
N GLU A 48 7.21 -10.81 -25.71
CA GLU A 48 8.32 -9.86 -25.76
C GLU A 48 9.42 -10.19 -24.74
N ALA A 49 9.03 -10.58 -23.51
CA ALA A 49 9.97 -11.04 -22.49
C ALA A 49 10.70 -12.32 -22.92
N TYR A 50 9.99 -13.29 -23.51
CA TYR A 50 10.63 -14.51 -24.03
C TYR A 50 11.53 -14.22 -25.25
N GLU A 51 11.13 -13.33 -26.16
CA GLU A 51 11.95 -12.93 -27.31
C GLU A 51 13.20 -12.14 -26.89
N THR A 52 13.15 -11.43 -25.77
CA THR A 52 14.28 -10.66 -25.25
C THR A 52 15.22 -11.52 -24.40
N LEU A 53 14.69 -12.32 -23.46
CA LEU A 53 15.50 -13.15 -22.56
C LEU A 53 15.93 -14.49 -23.18
N GLY A 54 15.21 -14.96 -24.21
CA GLY A 54 15.52 -16.21 -24.91
C GLY A 54 16.68 -16.09 -25.90
N ASP A 55 17.01 -14.88 -26.34
CA ASP A 55 18.14 -14.61 -27.24
C ASP A 55 19.34 -14.10 -26.41
N PRO A 56 20.51 -14.77 -26.47
CA PRO A 56 21.67 -14.39 -25.65
C PRO A 56 22.19 -12.96 -25.88
N GLN A 57 22.07 -12.44 -27.11
CA GLN A 57 22.54 -11.11 -27.44
C GLN A 57 21.56 -10.05 -26.92
N ARG A 58 20.25 -10.25 -27.15
CA ARG A 58 19.20 -9.35 -26.63
C ARG A 58 19.12 -9.37 -25.11
N ARG A 59 19.37 -10.52 -24.49
CA ARG A 59 19.47 -10.66 -23.04
C ARG A 59 20.67 -9.88 -22.49
N ALA A 60 21.83 -9.98 -23.12
CA ALA A 60 22.99 -9.20 -22.70
C ALA A 60 22.77 -7.69 -22.85
N GLU A 61 22.12 -7.24 -23.93
CA GLU A 61 21.74 -5.84 -24.12
C GLU A 61 20.73 -5.38 -23.04
N TYR A 62 19.77 -6.22 -22.69
CA TYR A 62 18.80 -5.98 -21.63
C TYR A 62 19.47 -5.90 -20.24
N ASP A 63 20.36 -6.84 -19.93
CA ASP A 63 21.11 -6.91 -18.67
C ASP A 63 22.09 -5.72 -18.54
N ASN A 64 22.74 -5.32 -19.63
CA ASN A 64 23.61 -4.14 -19.67
C ASN A 64 22.81 -2.85 -19.48
N ALA A 65 21.64 -2.73 -20.10
CA ALA A 65 20.76 -1.59 -19.87
C ALA A 65 20.38 -1.49 -18.39
N LEU A 66 19.98 -2.62 -17.77
CA LEU A 66 19.70 -2.73 -16.33
C LEU A 66 20.89 -2.27 -15.46
N TYR A 67 22.12 -2.58 -15.87
CA TYR A 67 23.35 -2.15 -15.18
C TYR A 67 23.69 -0.66 -15.39
N ASP A 68 23.55 -0.11 -16.60
CA ASP A 68 23.77 1.31 -16.90
C ASP A 68 22.78 2.22 -16.14
N GLY A 69 21.53 1.75 -15.98
CA GLY A 69 20.53 2.40 -15.12
C GLY A 69 20.93 2.45 -13.65
N ALA A 70 21.78 1.53 -13.19
CA ALA A 70 22.33 1.51 -11.83
C ALA A 70 23.64 2.33 -11.70
N GLN A 71 24.37 2.56 -12.80
CA GLN A 71 25.59 3.37 -12.79
C GLN A 71 25.33 4.88 -12.66
N TYR A 72 24.19 5.36 -13.19
CA TYR A 72 23.74 6.75 -13.05
C TYR A 72 23.48 7.17 -11.58
N ASP A 73 23.28 6.20 -10.67
CA ASP A 73 23.16 6.42 -9.22
C ASP A 73 24.52 6.49 -8.50
N SER A 74 25.62 6.04 -9.13
CA SER A 74 26.93 5.87 -8.46
C SER A 74 27.89 7.07 -8.61
N GLU A 75 27.73 7.90 -9.64
CA GLU A 75 28.66 9.02 -9.92
C GLU A 75 28.43 10.23 -8.98
N TYR A 76 27.27 10.32 -8.33
CA TYR A 76 26.97 11.35 -7.33
C TYR A 76 27.39 10.99 -5.89
N GLU A 77 27.85 9.76 -5.64
CA GLU A 77 28.21 9.28 -4.29
C GLU A 77 29.72 9.40 -4.02
N THR A 78 30.56 9.59 -5.05
CA THR A 78 32.04 9.63 -4.89
C THR A 78 32.58 11.02 -4.50
N GLU A 79 31.88 12.11 -4.85
CA GLU A 79 32.36 13.48 -4.59
C GLU A 79 32.19 13.92 -3.11
N TYR A 80 31.31 13.27 -2.34
CA TYR A 80 31.03 13.63 -0.94
C TYR A 80 31.84 12.83 0.10
N GLU A 81 32.58 11.79 -0.30
CA GLU A 81 33.32 10.93 0.63
C GLU A 81 34.77 11.39 0.88
N THR A 82 35.31 12.32 0.08
CA THR A 82 36.71 12.79 0.21
C THR A 82 36.89 13.93 1.23
N GLU A 83 35.82 14.64 1.62
CA GLU A 83 35.94 15.87 2.44
C GLU A 83 35.88 15.64 3.96
N TYR A 84 35.57 14.43 4.43
CA TYR A 84 35.36 14.15 5.88
C TYR A 84 36.44 13.29 6.57
N GLU A 85 37.55 12.97 5.90
CA GLU A 85 38.64 12.18 6.51
C GLU A 85 39.83 13.02 7.05
N THR A 86 39.78 14.36 7.02
CA THR A 86 40.89 15.21 7.53
C THR A 86 40.48 16.11 8.69
N GLU A 87 39.86 15.57 9.74
CA GLU A 87 39.75 16.31 11.01
C GLU A 87 39.46 15.33 12.15
N TYR A 88 40.48 14.63 12.65
CA TYR A 88 40.63 14.17 14.05
C TYR A 88 41.90 13.30 14.17
N ASP A 89 43.07 13.90 13.97
CA ASP A 89 44.31 13.42 14.59
C ASP A 89 45.34 14.56 14.62
N THR A 90 45.44 15.24 15.76
CA THR A 90 46.70 15.82 16.29
C THR A 90 46.42 16.67 17.54
N GLY A 91 47.19 16.41 18.59
CA GLY A 91 47.47 17.40 19.62
C GLY A 91 47.31 16.93 21.06
N TYR A 92 48.32 16.23 21.59
CA TYR A 92 48.78 16.46 22.96
C TYR A 92 50.24 15.99 23.10
N ASP A 93 51.17 16.92 22.86
CA ASP A 93 52.55 16.84 23.35
C ASP A 93 52.67 17.81 24.53
N ALA A 94 53.18 17.32 25.66
CA ALA A 94 53.80 18.14 26.70
C ALA A 94 54.81 17.31 27.50
N ASP A 95 56.06 17.75 27.39
CA ASP A 95 57.12 17.79 28.41
C ASP A 95 57.94 16.52 28.73
N GLU A 96 59.13 16.46 28.13
CA GLU A 96 60.36 15.89 28.72
C GLU A 96 60.99 16.91 29.71
N PRO A 97 61.78 16.51 30.75
CA PRO A 97 63.12 15.94 30.48
C PRO A 97 63.74 14.97 31.53
N GLY A 98 64.69 14.17 31.05
CA GLY A 98 66.02 14.03 31.68
C GLY A 98 66.34 12.75 32.47
N GLY A 99 67.33 11.99 31.99
CA GLY A 99 68.13 11.05 32.79
C GLY A 99 68.76 9.87 32.01
N GLU A 100 69.95 10.09 31.42
CA GLU A 100 70.91 9.04 31.05
C GLU A 100 71.61 8.44 32.30
N PRO A 101 72.52 7.46 32.18
CA PRO A 101 72.45 6.14 31.53
C PRO A 101 72.93 5.04 32.51
N ASP A 102 72.97 3.75 32.12
CA ASP A 102 74.01 2.83 32.62
C ASP A 102 74.17 1.59 31.72
N GLU A 103 75.43 1.20 31.62
CA GLU A 103 76.10 0.29 30.69
C GLU A 103 75.94 -1.21 31.04
N ASP A 104 76.01 -2.08 30.02
CA ASP A 104 77.04 -3.14 29.86
C ASP A 104 76.51 -4.35 29.05
N GLY A 105 77.25 -4.70 27.99
CA GLY A 105 77.01 -5.84 27.10
C GLY A 105 77.54 -7.18 27.67
N PRO A 106 77.98 -8.15 26.83
CA PRO A 106 77.90 -8.22 25.38
C PRO A 106 77.41 -9.58 24.84
N ALA A 107 77.48 -9.69 23.51
CA ALA A 107 77.18 -10.82 22.64
C ALA A 107 77.95 -12.12 22.93
N GLU A 108 77.47 -13.24 22.37
CA GLU A 108 78.24 -14.12 21.46
C GLU A 108 77.32 -15.14 20.75
N PRO A 109 77.73 -15.72 19.61
CA PRO A 109 76.84 -16.26 18.58
C PRO A 109 77.01 -17.76 18.28
N GLY A 110 76.02 -18.32 17.57
CA GLY A 110 76.23 -19.38 16.58
C GLY A 110 76.21 -20.83 17.07
N PHE A 111 75.34 -21.65 16.46
CA PHE A 111 75.79 -22.87 15.79
C PHE A 111 74.66 -23.43 14.91
N ARG A 112 75.04 -23.88 13.71
CA ARG A 112 74.19 -24.45 12.68
C ARG A 112 74.61 -25.92 12.50
N THR A 113 73.62 -26.76 12.23
CA THR A 113 73.67 -27.96 11.35
C THR A 113 73.72 -29.37 11.95
N THR A 114 72.87 -30.20 11.32
CA THR A 114 72.93 -31.67 11.12
C THR A 114 72.70 -32.54 12.35
N GLY A 115 71.90 -33.61 12.33
CA GLY A 115 71.12 -34.29 11.29
C GLY A 115 70.75 -35.68 11.81
N SER A 116 69.75 -36.34 11.20
CA SER A 116 69.60 -37.82 11.12
C SER A 116 69.46 -38.59 12.46
N THR A 117 68.55 -39.51 12.75
CA THR A 117 67.70 -40.44 11.99
C THR A 117 66.74 -41.06 13.03
N GLY A 118 65.58 -41.58 12.62
CA GLY A 118 64.76 -42.40 13.53
C GLY A 118 63.37 -42.68 13.02
N ALA A 119 63.19 -43.85 12.43
CA ALA A 119 62.00 -44.33 11.74
C ALA A 119 60.88 -44.80 12.67
N GLY A 120 59.64 -44.73 12.17
CA GLY A 120 58.42 -45.32 12.74
C GLY A 120 57.25 -44.40 12.43
N GLY A 121 56.46 -44.58 11.37
CA GLY A 121 55.82 -45.82 10.96
C GLY A 121 54.40 -45.85 11.52
N ALA A 122 53.48 -45.04 10.98
CA ALA A 122 52.04 -45.23 11.17
C ALA A 122 51.19 -44.39 10.19
N ALA A 123 50.31 -45.10 9.49
CA ALA A 123 49.03 -44.66 8.93
C ALA A 123 49.02 -43.57 7.84
N ALA A 124 48.95 -44.04 6.59
CA ALA A 124 48.38 -43.29 5.49
C ALA A 124 46.88 -43.03 5.76
N ALA A 125 46.57 -41.81 6.22
CA ALA A 125 45.22 -41.27 6.23
C ALA A 125 45.17 -40.09 5.25
N THR A 126 44.31 -40.23 4.24
CA THR A 126 43.98 -39.24 3.21
C THR A 126 43.75 -37.86 3.84
N ARG A 127 44.71 -36.95 3.66
CA ARG A 127 44.57 -35.52 3.97
C ARG A 127 43.62 -34.89 2.95
N THR A 128 42.32 -34.97 3.21
CA THR A 128 41.40 -33.95 2.71
C THR A 128 41.83 -32.63 3.33
N ARG A 129 42.33 -31.70 2.49
CA ARG A 129 42.46 -30.29 2.86
C ARG A 129 41.08 -29.80 3.27
N ARG A 130 40.75 -29.89 4.56
CA ARG A 130 39.72 -29.04 5.17
C ARG A 130 40.29 -27.63 5.11
N SER A 131 39.99 -26.97 4.00
CA SER A 131 39.90 -25.52 3.94
C SER A 131 39.22 -25.06 5.23
N ARG A 132 40.00 -24.44 6.13
CA ARG A 132 39.43 -23.63 7.19
C ARG A 132 38.85 -22.42 6.51
N TYR A 133 37.66 -22.57 5.92
CA TYR A 133 36.77 -21.45 5.77
C TYR A 133 36.52 -20.97 7.19
N ARG A 134 37.20 -19.89 7.54
CA ARG A 134 36.88 -19.06 8.70
C ARG A 134 35.45 -18.57 8.42
N ALA A 135 34.48 -19.32 8.92
CA ALA A 135 33.09 -18.94 8.84
C ALA A 135 32.91 -17.63 9.63
N ARG A 136 32.87 -16.52 8.89
CA ARG A 136 32.05 -15.38 9.24
C ARG A 136 31.32 -14.89 7.99
N PRO A 137 30.23 -15.55 7.59
CA PRO A 137 29.07 -14.80 7.16
C PRO A 137 28.42 -14.22 8.43
N GLY A 138 28.24 -12.90 8.49
CA GLY A 138 27.26 -12.35 9.42
C GLY A 138 25.95 -13.10 9.19
N GLN A 139 25.47 -13.78 10.23
CA GLN A 139 24.13 -14.35 10.23
C GLN A 139 23.15 -13.18 10.06
N PHE A 140 22.59 -13.02 8.86
CA PHE A 140 21.29 -12.39 8.71
C PHE A 140 20.27 -13.39 9.28
N GLY A 141 20.14 -13.36 10.61
CA GLY A 141 18.99 -13.84 11.35
C GLY A 141 17.98 -12.69 11.53
N GLU A 142 16.70 -12.95 11.72
CA GLU A 142 16.18 -14.08 12.48
C GLU A 142 14.84 -14.56 11.88
N ASP A 143 14.75 -15.88 11.75
CA ASP A 143 13.60 -16.71 11.39
C ASP A 143 12.83 -16.34 10.10
N PRO A 144 12.99 -17.08 8.98
CA PRO A 144 12.16 -16.88 7.78
C PRO A 144 10.67 -17.21 8.00
N ALA A 145 10.32 -17.84 9.13
CA ALA A 145 8.95 -18.04 9.58
C ALA A 145 8.46 -16.98 10.58
N PHE A 146 9.24 -15.92 10.84
CA PHE A 146 8.82 -14.85 11.73
C PHE A 146 7.56 -14.17 11.19
N VAL A 147 6.49 -14.24 11.96
CA VAL A 147 5.25 -13.50 11.73
C VAL A 147 5.05 -12.57 12.93
N PRO A 148 4.96 -11.25 12.72
CA PRO A 148 4.67 -10.33 13.81
C PRO A 148 3.33 -10.63 14.45
N ASP A 149 3.25 -10.43 15.77
CA ASP A 149 2.00 -10.60 16.51
C ASP A 149 0.89 -9.69 15.98
N THR A 150 -0.31 -10.23 15.85
CA THR A 150 -1.49 -9.43 15.50
C THR A 150 -1.75 -8.40 16.60
N PRO A 151 -1.77 -7.10 16.29
CA PRO A 151 -1.89 -6.06 17.29
C PRO A 151 -3.29 -6.08 17.91
N ARG A 152 -3.37 -6.38 19.21
CA ARG A 152 -4.60 -6.36 20.01
C ARG A 152 -4.65 -5.10 20.86
N LEU A 153 -5.57 -4.19 20.54
CA LEU A 153 -5.77 -2.96 21.28
C LEU A 153 -6.89 -3.15 22.31
N PRO A 154 -6.66 -2.77 23.59
CA PRO A 154 -7.75 -2.66 24.54
C PRO A 154 -8.73 -1.59 24.06
N VAL A 155 -9.99 -1.98 23.89
CA VAL A 155 -11.08 -1.12 23.37
C VAL A 155 -11.19 0.21 24.12
N ALA A 156 -11.00 0.20 25.45
CA ALA A 156 -11.04 1.40 26.29
C ALA A 156 -9.98 2.46 25.91
N THR A 157 -8.95 2.08 25.16
CA THR A 157 -7.88 2.99 24.71
C THR A 157 -8.15 3.59 23.32
N ILE A 158 -9.25 3.23 22.68
CA ILE A 158 -9.61 3.70 21.33
C ILE A 158 -10.51 4.93 21.48
N PRO A 159 -10.05 6.16 21.12
CA PRO A 159 -10.76 7.40 21.47
C PRO A 159 -12.17 7.51 20.88
N TRP A 160 -12.38 6.92 19.72
CA TRP A 160 -13.62 7.01 18.95
C TRP A 160 -14.57 5.83 19.17
N TRP A 161 -14.20 4.83 19.99
CA TRP A 161 -15.00 3.61 20.14
C TRP A 161 -16.41 3.86 20.68
N HIS A 162 -16.61 4.95 21.40
CA HIS A 162 -17.93 5.41 21.84
C HIS A 162 -18.90 5.75 20.69
N ARG A 163 -18.41 5.85 19.45
CA ARG A 163 -19.22 6.11 18.24
C ARG A 163 -19.62 4.84 17.49
N VAL A 164 -19.16 3.68 17.95
CA VAL A 164 -19.64 2.38 17.50
C VAL A 164 -21.05 2.23 18.09
N ASP A 165 -22.06 2.42 17.26
CA ASP A 165 -23.45 2.17 17.61
C ASP A 165 -23.97 1.03 16.74
N ASP A 166 -24.06 -0.16 17.34
CA ASP A 166 -24.56 -1.37 16.69
C ASP A 166 -26.03 -1.24 16.24
N THR A 167 -26.75 -0.23 16.74
CA THR A 167 -28.15 0.06 16.37
C THR A 167 -28.28 1.16 15.31
N ALA A 168 -27.21 1.88 15.00
CA ALA A 168 -27.25 2.98 14.05
C ALA A 168 -27.52 2.47 12.63
N ARG A 169 -28.55 3.05 12.00
CA ARG A 169 -28.86 2.77 10.59
C ARG A 169 -27.86 3.47 9.69
N VAL A 170 -27.27 2.74 8.76
CA VAL A 170 -26.39 3.30 7.73
C VAL A 170 -27.20 4.19 6.79
N HIS A 171 -26.75 5.45 6.64
CA HIS A 171 -27.30 6.45 5.75
C HIS A 171 -26.57 6.40 4.41
N TYR A 172 -27.29 5.99 3.37
CA TYR A 172 -26.74 5.92 2.02
C TYR A 172 -26.98 7.24 1.27
N ALA A 173 -25.96 8.08 1.20
CA ALA A 173 -26.02 9.39 0.56
C ALA A 173 -25.89 9.32 -0.98
N GLN A 174 -26.37 10.37 -1.66
CA GLN A 174 -26.06 10.66 -3.06
C GLN A 174 -25.48 12.08 -3.16
N PRO A 175 -24.40 12.28 -3.92
CA PRO A 175 -23.93 13.63 -4.25
C PRO A 175 -25.03 14.40 -5.00
N GLY A 176 -25.27 15.65 -4.60
CA GLY A 176 -26.12 16.58 -5.37
C GLY A 176 -27.65 16.39 -5.25
N THR A 177 -28.16 15.47 -4.44
CA THR A 177 -29.60 15.40 -4.19
C THR A 177 -30.00 16.41 -3.11
N ALA A 178 -30.65 17.50 -3.50
CA ALA A 178 -31.20 18.50 -2.59
C ALA A 178 -32.31 17.89 -1.70
N GLY A 179 -31.94 17.22 -0.61
CA GLY A 179 -32.79 16.80 0.52
C GLY A 179 -34.24 16.42 0.19
N HIS A 180 -35.17 16.84 1.05
CA HIS A 180 -36.62 16.63 0.89
C HIS A 180 -37.27 17.54 -0.17
N ALA A 181 -36.50 18.29 -0.95
CA ALA A 181 -37.02 19.24 -1.94
C ALA A 181 -37.94 18.60 -3.01
N PRO A 182 -37.64 17.43 -3.61
CA PRO A 182 -38.54 16.83 -4.59
C PRO A 182 -39.84 16.32 -3.97
N THR A 183 -39.81 15.86 -2.72
CA THR A 183 -41.01 15.44 -1.97
C THR A 183 -41.88 16.63 -1.56
N VAL A 184 -41.26 17.73 -1.11
CA VAL A 184 -41.98 18.98 -0.78
C VAL A 184 -42.55 19.61 -2.05
N ALA A 185 -41.80 19.64 -3.15
CA ALA A 185 -42.28 20.14 -4.44
C ALA A 185 -43.44 19.30 -5.00
N ALA A 186 -43.40 17.97 -4.83
CA ALA A 186 -44.50 17.10 -5.21
C ALA A 186 -45.77 17.36 -4.36
N LEU A 187 -45.63 17.49 -3.04
CA LEU A 187 -46.74 17.84 -2.15
C LEU A 187 -47.31 19.24 -2.45
N LEU A 188 -46.44 20.23 -2.65
CA LEU A 188 -46.81 21.59 -3.02
C LEU A 188 -47.53 21.62 -4.38
N GLY A 189 -47.07 20.83 -5.34
CA GLY A 189 -47.72 20.67 -6.64
C GLY A 189 -49.12 20.07 -6.55
N VAL A 190 -49.34 19.11 -5.64
CA VAL A 190 -50.68 18.55 -5.36
C VAL A 190 -51.60 19.59 -4.71
N VAL A 191 -51.09 20.37 -3.76
CA VAL A 191 -51.85 21.46 -3.11
C VAL A 191 -52.22 22.55 -4.12
N LEU A 192 -51.28 22.97 -4.97
CA LEU A 192 -51.53 23.95 -6.02
C LEU A 192 -52.48 23.43 -7.10
N ALA A 193 -52.46 22.13 -7.40
CA ALA A 193 -53.42 21.51 -8.32
C ALA A 193 -54.85 21.44 -7.75
N ALA A 194 -55.03 21.49 -6.42
CA ALA A 194 -56.34 21.54 -5.78
C ALA A 194 -56.92 22.97 -5.69
N LEU A 195 -56.08 24.00 -5.81
CA LEU A 195 -56.46 25.40 -5.68
C LEU A 195 -57.55 25.86 -6.70
N PRO A 196 -57.53 25.44 -7.99
CA PRO A 196 -58.58 25.78 -8.95
C PRO A 196 -59.92 25.13 -8.64
N LEU A 197 -59.92 24.01 -7.90
CA LEU A 197 -61.14 23.32 -7.47
C LEU A 197 -61.92 24.09 -6.39
N LEU A 198 -61.27 25.08 -5.76
CA LEU A 198 -61.84 25.95 -4.74
C LEU A 198 -62.36 27.28 -5.31
N LEU A 199 -62.14 27.56 -6.60
CA LEU A 199 -62.68 28.77 -7.25
C LEU A 199 -64.16 28.58 -7.65
N PRO A 200 -64.98 29.64 -7.60
CA PRO A 200 -66.38 29.59 -8.00
C PRO A 200 -66.53 29.19 -9.48
N LEU A 201 -67.51 28.33 -9.78
CA LEU A 201 -67.74 27.70 -11.08
C LEU A 201 -68.31 28.64 -12.17
N ASP A 202 -68.57 29.91 -11.86
CA ASP A 202 -69.16 30.89 -12.80
C ASP A 202 -68.11 31.57 -13.72
N LEU A 203 -66.95 30.94 -13.90
CA LEU A 203 -65.87 31.44 -14.76
C LEU A 203 -66.26 31.36 -16.24
N SER A 204 -65.90 32.38 -17.02
CA SER A 204 -66.03 32.33 -18.48
C SER A 204 -65.18 31.18 -19.07
N PRO A 205 -65.46 30.68 -20.29
CA PRO A 205 -64.79 29.50 -20.83
C PRO A 205 -63.27 29.65 -20.96
N VAL A 206 -62.75 30.87 -21.15
CA VAL A 206 -61.31 31.15 -21.30
C VAL A 206 -60.52 30.87 -20.01
N PRO A 207 -60.84 31.47 -18.84
CA PRO A 207 -60.16 31.15 -17.58
C PRO A 207 -60.36 29.71 -17.12
N LEU A 208 -61.47 29.07 -17.48
CA LEU A 208 -61.69 27.64 -17.21
C LEU A 208 -60.68 26.77 -17.97
N VAL A 209 -60.47 27.02 -19.27
CA VAL A 209 -59.44 26.34 -20.06
C VAL A 209 -58.05 26.58 -19.47
N GLY A 210 -57.75 27.81 -19.03
CA GLY A 210 -56.48 28.13 -18.35
C GLY A 210 -56.27 27.32 -17.07
N CYS A 211 -57.31 27.20 -16.23
CA CYS A 211 -57.26 26.38 -15.01
C CYS A 211 -57.03 24.89 -15.30
N LEU A 212 -57.69 24.34 -16.34
CA LEU A 212 -57.50 22.95 -16.75
C LEU A 212 -56.09 22.68 -17.26
N LEU A 213 -55.50 23.60 -18.04
CA LEU A 213 -54.11 23.48 -18.51
C LEU A 213 -53.11 23.52 -17.35
N LEU A 214 -53.31 24.42 -16.37
CA LEU A 214 -52.48 24.48 -15.16
C LEU A 214 -52.59 23.20 -14.33
N LEU A 215 -53.80 22.66 -14.18
CA LEU A 215 -54.03 21.40 -13.48
C LEU A 215 -53.37 20.22 -14.20
N ALA A 216 -53.48 20.15 -15.53
CA ALA A 216 -52.79 19.13 -16.33
C ALA A 216 -51.26 19.23 -16.23
N ALA A 217 -50.71 20.44 -16.26
CA ALA A 217 -49.28 20.69 -16.08
C ALA A 217 -48.81 20.26 -14.68
N ALA A 218 -49.58 20.61 -13.63
CA ALA A 218 -49.28 20.23 -12.25
C ALA A 218 -49.33 18.71 -12.02
N LEU A 219 -50.35 18.03 -12.56
CA LEU A 219 -50.45 16.56 -12.50
C LEU A 219 -49.30 15.87 -13.24
N THR A 220 -48.89 16.42 -14.39
CA THR A 220 -47.75 15.91 -15.16
C THR A 220 -46.44 16.07 -14.37
N ALA A 221 -46.21 17.25 -13.78
CA ALA A 221 -45.07 17.51 -12.93
C ALA A 221 -45.04 16.58 -11.70
N ALA A 222 -46.17 16.41 -11.02
CA ALA A 222 -46.31 15.50 -9.88
C ALA A 222 -46.02 14.04 -10.27
N SER A 223 -46.50 13.59 -11.44
CA SER A 223 -46.22 12.26 -11.99
C SER A 223 -44.72 12.05 -12.28
N LEU A 224 -44.06 13.02 -12.91
CA LEU A 224 -42.63 12.96 -13.20
C LEU A 224 -41.79 12.95 -11.92
N LEU A 225 -42.10 13.83 -10.96
CA LEU A 225 -41.44 13.87 -9.66
C LEU A 225 -41.68 12.57 -8.86
N GLY A 226 -42.91 12.06 -8.86
CA GLY A 226 -43.28 10.80 -8.22
C GLY A 226 -42.53 9.60 -8.82
N ARG A 227 -42.45 9.50 -10.15
CA ARG A 227 -41.67 8.47 -10.85
C ARG A 227 -40.19 8.55 -10.49
N ARG A 228 -39.61 9.76 -10.45
CA ARG A 228 -38.21 9.97 -10.03
C ARG A 228 -37.99 9.57 -8.57
N ALA A 229 -38.90 9.93 -7.67
CA ALA A 229 -38.83 9.56 -6.26
C ALA A 229 -38.94 8.04 -6.06
N LEU A 230 -39.88 7.38 -6.74
CA LEU A 230 -39.98 5.92 -6.71
C LEU A 230 -38.73 5.24 -7.27
N ALA A 231 -38.19 5.73 -8.38
CA ALA A 231 -36.96 5.20 -8.97
C ALA A 231 -35.77 5.34 -8.01
N ALA A 232 -35.60 6.52 -7.40
CA ALA A 232 -34.56 6.76 -6.39
C ALA A 232 -34.73 5.84 -5.17
N HIS A 233 -35.97 5.64 -4.70
CA HIS A 233 -36.25 4.76 -3.57
C HIS A 233 -36.00 3.28 -3.90
N ARG A 234 -36.34 2.82 -5.12
CA ARG A 234 -36.01 1.47 -5.61
C ARG A 234 -34.51 1.26 -5.71
N GLN A 235 -33.77 2.22 -6.25
CA GLN A 235 -32.30 2.16 -6.33
C GLN A 235 -31.65 2.11 -4.95
N LEU A 236 -32.18 2.85 -3.99
CA LEU A 236 -31.71 2.82 -2.60
C LEU A 236 -31.97 1.44 -1.94
N ARG A 237 -33.18 0.90 -2.10
CA ARG A 237 -33.50 -0.44 -1.59
C ARG A 237 -32.59 -1.50 -2.20
N ALA A 238 -32.48 -1.52 -3.53
CA ALA A 238 -31.61 -2.45 -4.25
C ALA A 238 -30.16 -2.37 -3.76
N PHE A 239 -29.61 -1.16 -3.61
CA PHE A 239 -28.26 -0.96 -3.08
C PHE A 239 -28.11 -1.52 -1.66
N ARG A 240 -29.09 -1.26 -0.79
CA ARG A 240 -29.06 -1.75 0.60
C ARG A 240 -29.21 -3.26 0.66
N ASP A 241 -30.05 -3.84 -0.19
CA ASP A 241 -30.28 -5.27 -0.22
C ASP A 241 -29.04 -6.01 -0.77
N GLU A 242 -28.30 -5.38 -1.69
CA GLU A 242 -27.07 -5.92 -2.28
C GLU A 242 -25.84 -5.75 -1.36
N PHE A 243 -25.64 -4.57 -0.77
CA PHE A 243 -24.40 -4.22 -0.07
C PHE A 243 -24.56 -3.93 1.43
N GLY A 244 -25.79 -3.92 1.96
CA GLY A 244 -26.06 -3.38 3.29
C GLY A 244 -25.50 -4.20 4.44
N GLY A 245 -25.33 -5.50 4.25
CA GLY A 245 -24.72 -6.41 5.25
C GLY A 245 -23.22 -6.63 5.07
N THR A 246 -22.62 -6.11 4.00
CA THR A 246 -21.23 -6.38 3.64
C THR A 246 -20.37 -5.17 3.92
N ALA A 247 -19.38 -5.33 4.81
CA ALA A 247 -18.43 -4.28 5.15
C ALA A 247 -17.08 -4.43 4.41
N VAL A 248 -16.77 -5.63 3.90
CA VAL A 248 -15.46 -5.97 3.33
C VAL A 248 -15.62 -6.48 1.90
N PHE A 249 -14.80 -5.99 0.99
CA PHE A 249 -14.82 -6.28 -0.45
C PHE A 249 -13.41 -6.62 -0.93
N GLY A 250 -13.32 -7.49 -1.94
CA GLY A 250 -12.02 -8.01 -2.40
C GLY A 250 -11.45 -9.07 -1.46
N ARG A 251 -10.21 -9.49 -1.72
CA ARG A 251 -9.46 -10.41 -0.87
C ARG A 251 -8.09 -9.82 -0.60
N PRO A 252 -7.59 -9.89 0.64
CA PRO A 252 -6.20 -9.56 0.89
C PRO A 252 -5.30 -10.59 0.21
N GLY A 253 -4.09 -10.15 -0.09
CA GLY A 253 -3.00 -10.92 -0.62
C GLY A 253 -2.81 -12.29 0.05
N THR A 254 -2.75 -13.32 -0.78
CA THR A 254 -2.63 -14.71 -0.34
C THR A 254 -1.20 -15.23 -0.38
N GLU A 255 -0.26 -14.47 -0.94
CA GLU A 255 1.12 -14.91 -1.12
C GLU A 255 1.91 -14.88 0.18
N THR A 256 2.99 -15.66 0.24
CA THR A 256 3.72 -15.89 1.50
C THR A 256 4.41 -14.62 2.00
N ASP A 257 4.76 -13.71 1.09
CA ASP A 257 5.37 -12.40 1.33
C ASP A 257 4.35 -11.30 1.69
N GLN A 258 3.06 -11.51 1.45
CA GLN A 258 1.96 -10.56 1.76
C GLN A 258 1.47 -10.66 3.22
N VAL A 259 2.36 -10.99 4.17
CA VAL A 259 2.02 -11.13 5.61
C VAL A 259 1.52 -9.81 6.19
N ALA A 260 2.19 -8.68 5.91
CA ALA A 260 1.75 -7.36 6.39
C ALA A 260 0.35 -7.00 5.88
N GLU A 261 0.04 -7.38 4.64
CA GLU A 261 -1.27 -7.14 4.04
C GLU A 261 -2.37 -7.88 4.81
N ARG A 262 -2.16 -9.17 5.11
CA ARG A 262 -3.12 -9.97 5.91
C ARG A 262 -3.28 -9.45 7.33
N LEU A 263 -2.19 -9.09 7.99
CA LEU A 263 -2.24 -8.52 9.34
C LEU A 263 -3.02 -7.19 9.38
N THR A 264 -2.89 -6.38 8.33
CA THR A 264 -3.66 -5.14 8.17
C THR A 264 -5.12 -5.45 7.88
N ALA A 265 -5.44 -6.42 7.03
CA ALA A 265 -6.82 -6.84 6.77
C ALA A 265 -7.53 -7.30 8.06
N ASP A 266 -6.85 -8.10 8.88
CA ASP A 266 -7.37 -8.54 10.19
C ASP A 266 -7.60 -7.38 11.15
N LEU A 267 -6.69 -6.39 11.16
CA LEU A 267 -6.83 -5.15 11.94
C LEU A 267 -8.06 -4.34 11.50
N LEU A 268 -8.23 -4.15 10.20
CA LEU A 268 -9.36 -3.44 9.61
C LEU A 268 -10.69 -4.14 9.97
N ALA A 269 -10.73 -5.47 9.78
CA ALA A 269 -11.89 -6.29 10.09
C ALA A 269 -12.24 -6.31 11.58
N SER A 270 -11.24 -6.25 12.46
CA SER A 270 -11.46 -6.31 13.92
C SER A 270 -11.98 -5.00 14.50
N TYR A 271 -11.45 -3.86 14.04
CA TYR A 271 -11.72 -2.56 14.66
C TYR A 271 -12.53 -1.61 13.77
N LEU A 272 -12.10 -1.35 12.54
CA LEU A 272 -12.70 -0.27 11.74
C LEU A 272 -14.09 -0.63 11.20
N THR A 273 -14.34 -1.90 10.86
CA THR A 273 -15.68 -2.37 10.42
C THR A 273 -16.77 -2.22 11.49
N ARG A 274 -16.38 -1.97 12.76
CA ARG A 274 -17.33 -1.66 13.84
C ARG A 274 -18.00 -0.30 13.65
N LEU A 275 -17.41 0.59 12.87
CA LEU A 275 -18.10 1.81 12.44
C LEU A 275 -19.11 1.43 11.33
N PRO A 276 -20.42 1.71 11.50
CA PRO A 276 -21.46 1.19 10.61
C PRO A 276 -21.31 1.65 9.15
N GLY A 277 -20.76 2.85 8.93
CA GLY A 277 -20.49 3.43 7.63
C GLY A 277 -19.18 3.00 6.98
N VAL A 278 -18.31 2.26 7.69
CA VAL A 278 -17.03 1.83 7.11
C VAL A 278 -17.25 0.75 6.06
N ARG A 279 -16.56 0.90 4.94
CA ARG A 279 -16.44 -0.09 3.86
C ARG A 279 -14.95 -0.27 3.55
N VAL A 280 -14.48 -1.50 3.68
CA VAL A 280 -13.09 -1.91 3.45
C VAL A 280 -13.00 -2.59 2.09
N PHE A 281 -12.00 -2.22 1.31
CA PHE A 281 -11.70 -2.76 0.00
C PHE A 281 -10.26 -3.28 0.01
N HIS A 282 -10.05 -4.52 -0.40
CA HIS A 282 -8.74 -5.15 -0.52
C HIS A 282 -8.32 -5.22 -1.99
N GLY A 283 -7.05 -4.94 -2.28
CA GLY A 283 -6.46 -4.99 -3.61
C GLY A 283 -7.12 -4.03 -4.60
N LEU A 284 -6.73 -2.75 -4.59
CA LEU A 284 -7.26 -1.76 -5.52
C LEU A 284 -6.28 -1.50 -6.65
N ALA A 285 -6.78 -1.51 -7.87
CA ALA A 285 -6.11 -0.97 -9.03
C ALA A 285 -6.21 0.55 -9.07
N TRP A 286 -5.22 1.17 -9.70
CA TRP A 286 -5.38 2.52 -10.21
C TRP A 286 -6.37 2.56 -11.39
N PRO A 287 -6.92 3.75 -11.71
CA PRO A 287 -7.88 3.92 -12.80
C PRO A 287 -7.45 3.34 -14.15
N ASP A 288 -6.14 3.34 -14.41
CA ASP A 288 -5.54 2.90 -15.66
C ASP A 288 -4.71 1.61 -15.49
N SER A 289 -4.89 0.90 -14.38
CA SER A 289 -4.16 -0.32 -14.03
C SER A 289 -5.11 -1.51 -13.92
N VAL A 290 -4.55 -2.71 -14.03
CA VAL A 290 -5.23 -3.99 -13.80
C VAL A 290 -4.62 -4.76 -12.63
N PHE A 291 -3.59 -4.20 -12.00
CA PHE A 291 -2.89 -4.79 -10.86
C PHE A 291 -3.42 -4.22 -9.55
N ALA A 292 -3.24 -4.96 -8.45
CA ALA A 292 -3.53 -4.45 -7.12
C ALA A 292 -2.41 -3.48 -6.68
N ASP A 293 -2.51 -2.22 -7.10
CA ASP A 293 -1.53 -1.17 -6.81
C ASP A 293 -1.60 -0.67 -5.35
N VAL A 294 -2.73 -0.87 -4.68
CA VAL A 294 -2.96 -0.49 -3.28
C VAL A 294 -3.51 -1.67 -2.49
N ASP A 295 -2.83 -2.03 -1.40
CA ASP A 295 -3.21 -3.16 -0.54
C ASP A 295 -4.66 -3.04 -0.02
N HIS A 296 -4.99 -1.91 0.61
CA HIS A 296 -6.32 -1.69 1.19
C HIS A 296 -6.83 -0.27 0.99
N ALA A 297 -8.14 -0.12 0.97
CA ALA A 297 -8.80 1.17 1.12
C ALA A 297 -9.94 1.10 2.13
N VAL A 298 -10.11 2.17 2.90
CA VAL A 298 -11.16 2.29 3.92
C VAL A 298 -11.99 3.54 3.63
N LEU A 299 -13.25 3.35 3.27
CA LEU A 299 -14.22 4.40 2.99
C LEU A 299 -15.18 4.57 4.17
N CYS A 300 -15.38 5.80 4.64
CA CYS A 300 -16.45 6.16 5.56
C CYS A 300 -16.95 7.58 5.24
N GLY A 301 -18.23 7.74 4.92
CA GLY A 301 -18.78 9.01 4.46
C GLY A 301 -18.07 9.53 3.21
N ARG A 302 -17.44 10.70 3.31
CA ARG A 302 -16.63 11.35 2.26
C ARG A 302 -15.13 11.26 2.53
N ARG A 303 -14.70 10.25 3.28
CA ARG A 303 -13.30 10.03 3.66
C ARG A 303 -12.82 8.68 3.20
N LEU A 304 -11.70 8.69 2.48
CA LEU A 304 -11.05 7.50 1.97
C LEU A 304 -9.61 7.46 2.48
N VAL A 305 -9.24 6.37 3.14
CA VAL A 305 -7.84 6.06 3.46
C VAL A 305 -7.36 5.00 2.48
N LEU A 306 -6.26 5.26 1.77
CA LEU A 306 -5.49 4.25 1.07
C LEU A 306 -4.39 3.75 2.01
N VAL A 307 -4.21 2.44 2.08
CA VAL A 307 -3.29 1.80 3.03
C VAL A 307 -2.30 0.95 2.26
N GLU A 308 -1.03 1.12 2.56
CA GLU A 308 0.05 0.22 2.14
C GLU A 308 0.69 -0.37 3.41
N SER A 309 1.02 -1.65 3.37
CA SER A 309 1.46 -2.43 4.52
C SER A 309 2.87 -2.95 4.27
N LYS A 310 3.83 -2.68 5.17
CA LYS A 310 5.23 -3.12 4.98
C LYS A 310 5.77 -3.90 6.18
N LEU A 311 6.56 -4.92 5.89
CA LEU A 311 7.44 -5.59 6.85
C LEU A 311 8.84 -4.99 6.78
N TRP A 312 9.21 -4.18 7.76
CA TRP A 312 10.53 -3.57 7.81
C TRP A 312 11.23 -3.80 9.14
N LEU A 313 12.55 -3.60 9.14
CA LEU A 313 13.37 -3.86 10.32
C LEU A 313 12.90 -3.00 11.51
N PRO A 314 12.84 -3.58 12.73
CA PRO A 314 12.58 -2.83 13.96
C PRO A 314 13.42 -1.55 14.06
N GLY A 315 12.84 -0.51 14.62
CA GLY A 315 13.43 0.82 14.71
C GLY A 315 12.38 1.92 14.85
N HIS A 316 12.87 3.14 14.94
CA HIS A 316 12.04 4.33 15.02
C HIS A 316 11.85 4.93 13.64
N TYR A 317 10.61 4.99 13.15
CA TYR A 317 10.26 5.52 11.84
C TYR A 317 9.60 6.90 11.98
N SER A 318 10.09 7.87 11.22
CA SER A 318 9.50 9.21 11.16
C SER A 318 9.46 9.71 9.72
N THR A 319 8.68 10.75 9.50
CA THR A 319 8.61 11.40 8.19
C THR A 319 9.01 12.85 8.39
N ASP A 320 9.99 13.31 7.61
CA ASP A 320 10.39 14.72 7.66
C ASP A 320 9.37 15.63 6.96
N SER A 321 9.59 16.94 7.01
CA SER A 321 8.71 17.93 6.38
C SER A 321 8.63 17.82 4.85
N SER A 322 9.58 17.13 4.22
CA SER A 322 9.58 16.87 2.77
C SER A 322 8.79 15.61 2.39
N GLY A 323 8.29 14.85 3.37
CA GLY A 323 7.68 13.54 3.13
C GLY A 323 8.70 12.41 3.00
N THR A 324 9.99 12.66 3.25
CA THR A 324 11.01 11.61 3.22
C THR A 324 10.90 10.78 4.50
N LEU A 325 10.87 9.46 4.32
CA LEU A 325 10.86 8.51 5.42
C LEU A 325 12.27 8.38 6.02
N LEU A 326 12.34 8.47 7.35
CA LEU A 326 13.54 8.28 8.15
C LEU A 326 13.39 7.03 9.02
N ARG A 327 14.50 6.34 9.27
CA ARG A 327 14.62 5.28 10.27
C ARG A 327 15.80 5.60 11.17
N ASN A 328 15.52 5.71 12.47
CA ASN A 328 16.49 6.10 13.50
C ASN A 328 17.23 7.41 13.14
N GLY A 329 16.51 8.38 12.56
CA GLY A 329 17.06 9.68 12.15
C GLY A 329 17.76 9.72 10.79
N HIS A 330 17.97 8.57 10.14
CA HIS A 330 18.62 8.49 8.82
C HIS A 330 17.61 8.25 7.71
N ARG A 331 17.88 8.76 6.49
CA ARG A 331 17.04 8.49 5.31
C ARG A 331 16.85 6.99 5.12
N PHE A 332 15.60 6.54 5.14
CA PHE A 332 15.27 5.14 4.95
C PHE A 332 15.19 4.83 3.45
N ARG A 333 16.03 3.90 2.98
CA ARG A 333 16.06 3.42 1.58
C ARG A 333 15.50 2.00 1.42
N GLY A 334 14.88 1.42 2.44
CA GLY A 334 14.53 -0.02 2.53
C GLY A 334 13.27 -0.45 1.79
N GLY A 335 13.02 0.11 0.60
CA GLY A 335 11.84 -0.18 -0.23
C GLY A 335 10.99 1.07 -0.46
N GLY A 336 10.71 1.35 -1.73
CA GLY A 336 9.84 2.46 -2.12
C GLY A 336 8.37 2.18 -1.76
N THR A 337 7.59 3.25 -1.71
CA THR A 337 6.12 3.22 -1.63
C THR A 337 5.58 4.01 -2.81
N ARG A 338 4.54 3.47 -3.46
CA ARG A 338 3.81 4.19 -4.52
C ARG A 338 2.51 4.81 -3.99
N LEU A 339 2.37 4.88 -2.66
CA LEU A 339 1.18 5.37 -2.01
C LEU A 339 0.92 6.86 -2.28
N ALA A 340 1.97 7.66 -2.46
CA ALA A 340 1.83 9.08 -2.82
C ALA A 340 1.18 9.26 -4.18
N GLU A 341 1.66 8.49 -5.16
CA GLU A 341 1.08 8.45 -6.49
C GLU A 341 -0.36 7.93 -6.45
N SER A 342 -0.62 6.91 -5.63
CA SER A 342 -1.96 6.34 -5.42
C SER A 342 -2.94 7.37 -4.86
N VAL A 343 -2.54 8.12 -3.82
CA VAL A 343 -3.38 9.16 -3.20
C VAL A 343 -3.74 10.23 -4.23
N GLU A 344 -2.76 10.72 -4.99
CA GLU A 344 -3.00 11.74 -6.01
C GLU A 344 -3.94 11.24 -7.12
N ARG A 345 -3.76 10.00 -7.60
CA ARG A 345 -4.65 9.39 -8.59
C ARG A 345 -6.09 9.25 -8.07
N PHE A 346 -6.27 8.80 -6.82
CA PHE A 346 -7.60 8.67 -6.23
C PHE A 346 -8.26 10.02 -5.92
N ARG A 347 -7.48 11.07 -5.61
CA ARG A 347 -8.03 12.44 -5.47
C ARG A 347 -8.58 12.98 -6.78
N ARG A 348 -7.88 12.72 -7.90
CA ARG A 348 -8.38 13.06 -9.23
C ARG A 348 -9.64 12.29 -9.59
N LEU A 349 -9.69 11.00 -9.21
CA LEU A 349 -10.86 10.16 -9.42
C LEU A 349 -12.07 10.60 -8.57
N LEU A 350 -11.82 11.07 -7.35
CA LEU A 350 -12.83 11.37 -6.34
C LEU A 350 -12.66 12.79 -5.76
N PRO A 351 -12.86 13.86 -6.55
CA PRO A 351 -12.56 15.24 -6.15
C PRO A 351 -13.38 15.74 -4.94
N GLN A 352 -14.52 15.10 -4.65
CA GLN A 352 -15.40 15.40 -3.52
C GLN A 352 -15.08 14.62 -2.23
N VAL A 353 -14.05 13.76 -2.26
CA VAL A 353 -13.66 12.88 -1.16
C VAL A 353 -12.32 13.34 -0.59
N GLU A 354 -12.23 13.41 0.73
CA GLU A 354 -10.95 13.63 1.41
C GLU A 354 -10.16 12.31 1.37
N VAL A 355 -9.11 12.25 0.55
CA VAL A 355 -8.26 11.06 0.38
C VAL A 355 -6.93 11.24 1.11
N ARG A 356 -6.59 10.27 1.96
CA ARG A 356 -5.32 10.19 2.70
C ARG A 356 -4.61 8.87 2.44
N GLY A 357 -3.29 8.87 2.55
CA GLY A 357 -2.48 7.65 2.59
C GLY A 357 -2.13 7.27 4.03
N ALA A 358 -1.89 5.99 4.27
CA ALA A 358 -1.32 5.49 5.52
C ALA A 358 -0.37 4.33 5.24
N LEU A 359 0.87 4.47 5.71
CA LEU A 359 1.87 3.42 5.61
C LEU A 359 1.92 2.66 6.95
N VAL A 360 1.33 1.46 6.99
CA VAL A 360 1.25 0.64 8.21
C VAL A 360 2.45 -0.29 8.29
N LEU A 361 3.24 -0.12 9.35
CA LEU A 361 4.51 -0.81 9.50
C LEU A 361 4.44 -1.94 10.51
N TYR A 362 4.91 -3.11 10.09
CA TYR A 362 5.08 -4.29 10.92
C TYR A 362 6.58 -4.62 11.02
N PRO A 363 7.07 -5.05 12.20
CA PRO A 363 8.47 -5.43 12.33
C PRO A 363 8.73 -6.72 11.54
N SER A 364 9.79 -6.77 10.74
CA SER A 364 10.16 -7.97 9.95
C SER A 364 10.85 -9.07 10.78
N ARG A 365 11.19 -8.77 12.03
CA ARG A 365 11.79 -9.68 13.01
C ARG A 365 11.47 -9.21 14.42
N ALA A 366 11.78 -10.02 15.43
CA ALA A 366 11.64 -9.62 16.83
C ALA A 366 12.36 -8.29 17.10
N GLY A 367 11.65 -7.36 17.71
CA GLY A 367 12.16 -6.03 18.06
C GLY A 367 11.07 -4.97 18.08
N GLU A 368 11.38 -3.83 18.66
CA GLU A 368 10.44 -2.72 18.78
C GLU A 368 10.39 -1.87 17.51
N LEU A 369 9.18 -1.61 17.01
CA LEU A 369 8.93 -0.66 15.92
C LEU A 369 8.08 0.48 16.48
N THR A 370 8.60 1.71 16.39
CA THR A 370 7.92 2.92 16.84
C THR A 370 7.79 3.92 15.72
N THR A 371 6.82 4.83 15.83
CA THR A 371 6.58 5.89 14.86
C THR A 371 6.32 7.23 15.55
N GLU A 372 6.76 8.35 14.97
CA GLU A 372 6.45 9.69 15.49
C GLU A 372 5.03 10.15 15.16
N PRO A 373 4.31 10.80 16.10
CA PRO A 373 3.03 11.47 15.84
C PRO A 373 3.12 12.48 14.69
N ASP A 374 2.04 12.59 13.92
CA ASP A 374 2.01 13.28 12.63
C ASP A 374 2.20 14.80 12.79
N THR A 375 3.21 15.34 12.11
CA THR A 375 3.53 16.78 12.00
C THR A 375 2.91 17.44 10.76
N GLY A 376 2.06 16.72 10.01
CA GLY A 376 1.40 17.19 8.77
C GLY A 376 1.84 16.43 7.52
N ALA A 377 2.42 15.23 7.68
CA ALA A 377 2.82 14.37 6.58
C ALA A 377 1.57 13.84 5.87
N GLU A 378 1.61 13.86 4.54
CA GLU A 378 0.51 13.39 3.70
C GLU A 378 0.28 11.87 3.81
N ILE A 379 1.35 11.14 4.12
CA ILE A 379 1.40 9.68 4.20
C ILE A 379 2.23 9.30 5.43
N PRO A 380 1.64 9.40 6.63
CA PRO A 380 2.37 9.08 7.84
C PRO A 380 2.71 7.59 7.89
N ALA A 381 3.95 7.31 8.30
CA ALA A 381 4.33 5.97 8.78
C ALA A 381 3.72 5.74 10.16
N MET A 382 2.99 4.65 10.34
CA MET A 382 2.23 4.38 11.55
C MET A 382 2.44 2.95 12.04
N THR A 383 2.54 2.79 13.36
CA THR A 383 2.29 1.49 13.96
C THR A 383 0.82 1.10 13.80
N PRO A 384 0.47 -0.19 13.80
CA PRO A 384 -0.92 -0.64 13.69
C PRO A 384 -1.82 -0.05 14.78
N GLN A 385 -1.30 0.13 15.99
CA GLN A 385 -2.05 0.70 17.10
C GLN A 385 -2.37 2.17 16.85
N ARG A 386 -1.40 2.91 16.32
CA ARG A 386 -1.57 4.31 15.99
C ARG A 386 -2.53 4.50 14.82
N PHE A 387 -2.41 3.66 13.79
CA PHE A 387 -3.34 3.62 12.66
C PHE A 387 -4.80 3.49 13.10
N VAL A 388 -5.12 2.51 13.95
CA VAL A 388 -6.49 2.32 14.48
C VAL A 388 -6.97 3.54 15.28
N ARG A 389 -6.11 4.12 16.12
CA ARG A 389 -6.48 5.25 16.98
C ARG A 389 -6.72 6.53 16.20
N GLU A 390 -5.76 6.93 15.37
CA GLU A 390 -5.77 8.22 14.68
C GLU A 390 -6.65 8.21 13.45
N LEU A 391 -6.45 7.27 12.52
CA LEU A 391 -7.28 7.21 11.31
C LEU A 391 -8.69 6.72 11.60
N GLY A 392 -8.87 5.85 12.58
CA GLY A 392 -10.20 5.52 13.07
C GLY A 392 -10.93 6.75 13.62
N ALA A 393 -10.25 7.66 14.34
CA ALA A 393 -10.86 8.89 14.84
C ALA A 393 -11.25 9.83 13.69
N TRP A 394 -10.39 9.93 12.68
CA TRP A 394 -10.64 10.71 11.48
C TRP A 394 -11.80 10.13 10.65
N LEU A 395 -11.91 8.81 10.49
CA LEU A 395 -13.03 8.16 9.81
C LEU A 395 -14.35 8.30 10.60
N ALA A 396 -14.30 8.24 11.92
CA ALA A 396 -15.48 8.22 12.79
C ALA A 396 -16.23 9.56 12.91
N VAL A 397 -15.93 10.59 12.10
CA VAL A 397 -16.69 11.85 12.09
C VAL A 397 -18.02 11.71 11.36
N GLU A 398 -18.07 10.89 10.30
CA GLU A 398 -19.31 10.50 9.62
C GLU A 398 -19.53 8.98 9.75
N PRO A 399 -19.70 8.47 10.99
CA PRO A 399 -19.51 7.05 11.31
C PRO A 399 -20.58 6.13 10.71
N ALA A 400 -21.70 6.68 10.25
CA ALA A 400 -22.84 5.92 9.72
C ALA A 400 -23.25 6.34 8.30
N THR A 401 -22.38 7.04 7.56
CA THR A 401 -22.68 7.50 6.20
C THR A 401 -21.90 6.70 5.16
N VAL A 402 -22.55 6.29 4.08
CA VAL A 402 -21.91 5.70 2.90
C VAL A 402 -22.40 6.44 1.65
N ASP A 403 -21.50 7.12 0.95
CA ASP A 403 -21.85 7.70 -0.35
C ASP A 403 -21.91 6.60 -1.41
N ARG A 404 -23.08 6.40 -2.03
CA ARG A 404 -23.28 5.30 -3.00
C ARG A 404 -22.49 5.48 -4.30
N GLY A 405 -22.28 6.72 -4.72
CA GLY A 405 -21.52 7.03 -5.93
C GLY A 405 -20.05 6.71 -5.71
N VAL A 406 -19.47 7.27 -4.63
CA VAL A 406 -18.09 7.01 -4.23
C VAL A 406 -17.86 5.52 -3.98
N PHE A 407 -18.77 4.87 -3.24
CA PHE A 407 -18.69 3.43 -2.97
C PHE A 407 -18.57 2.62 -4.26
N ARG A 408 -19.42 2.88 -5.25
CA ARG A 408 -19.40 2.13 -6.53
C ARG A 408 -18.14 2.42 -7.32
N THR A 409 -17.66 3.65 -7.32
CA THR A 409 -16.40 4.02 -7.99
C THR A 409 -15.22 3.27 -7.36
N VAL A 410 -15.10 3.27 -6.04
CA VAL A 410 -14.03 2.55 -5.33
C VAL A 410 -14.17 1.03 -5.49
N LEU A 411 -15.39 0.49 -5.38
CA LEU A 411 -15.64 -0.94 -5.61
C LEU A 411 -15.23 -1.36 -7.03
N GLY A 412 -15.45 -0.50 -8.02
CA GLY A 412 -15.03 -0.75 -9.40
C GLY A 412 -13.50 -0.75 -9.61
N GLN A 413 -12.72 -0.34 -8.62
CA GLN A 413 -11.25 -0.43 -8.62
C GLN A 413 -10.74 -1.70 -7.92
N VAL A 414 -11.60 -2.50 -7.28
CA VAL A 414 -11.17 -3.73 -6.62
C VAL A 414 -10.80 -4.79 -7.65
N VAL A 415 -9.59 -5.34 -7.53
CA VAL A 415 -9.10 -6.47 -8.33
C VAL A 415 -9.57 -7.77 -7.69
N GLY A 416 -10.09 -8.69 -8.51
CA GLY A 416 -10.80 -9.90 -8.05
C GLY A 416 -10.15 -11.21 -8.46
#